data_AF-A0A7M3M295-F1
#
_entry.id   AF-A0A7M3M295-F1
#
_cell.length_a   1.000
_cell.length_b   1.000
_cell.length_c   1.000
_cell.angle_alpha   90.00
_cell.angle_beta   90.00
_cell.angle_gamma   90.00
#
_symmetry.space_group_name_H-M   'P 1'
#
loop_
_entity.id
_entity.type
_entity.pdbx_description
1 polymer ?
#
loop_
_entity_poly.entity_id
_entity_poly.type
_entity_poly.pdbx_seq_one_letter_code
_entity_poly.pdbx_strand_id
1 'polypeptide(L)'
;MFSTSTVSAASTDPRAASVPASRAANATDSAPRGGSSYVTSIAHTDAQIHAAQRLRYQVFGLEKGARLEPTADGRDVDAFDADMDHLIVTETTSGEVVGTYRLLPPGRSARLYSETEFDLRGLPTDVRSSMVEAGRACVHPDHRSGAVINLMWAGLARYVLLSGHRYLAGCASVPLADGGQAAANAWLLGTTKHAAPPELRVQPLDPWIPGRPLEAEAGYGTLPPLLRGYLRVGAWMCGPPQHERDFGDADFFVMLDTERMNDRYRRYFLGDGK
;
A
#
# COMPACT_ATOMS: atom_id res chain seq x y z
N MET A 1 26.01 -50.52 -44.62
CA MET A 1 26.20 -50.84 -46.05
C MET A 1 25.24 -49.96 -46.84
N PHE A 2 25.78 -49.25 -47.82
CA PHE A 2 25.15 -48.19 -48.61
C PHE A 2 23.90 -48.66 -49.36
N SER A 3 22.92 -47.76 -49.52
CA SER A 3 22.34 -47.53 -50.84
C SER A 3 21.67 -46.15 -50.91
N THR A 4 22.21 -45.33 -51.81
CA THR A 4 21.65 -44.07 -52.30
C THR A 4 20.65 -44.34 -53.41
N SER A 5 19.57 -43.56 -53.51
CA SER A 5 18.93 -43.24 -54.80
C SER A 5 18.11 -41.95 -54.72
N THR A 6 18.53 -41.00 -55.54
CA THR A 6 17.92 -39.73 -55.99
C THR A 6 16.67 -40.05 -56.86
N VAL A 7 15.59 -39.27 -57.00
CA VAL A 7 15.41 -38.13 -57.94
C VAL A 7 13.93 -37.62 -57.94
N SER A 8 13.79 -36.28 -57.94
CA SER A 8 12.79 -35.38 -58.60
C SER A 8 11.30 -35.23 -58.18
N ALA A 9 11.03 -33.99 -57.71
CA ALA A 9 9.99 -32.99 -58.02
C ALA A 9 8.51 -33.35 -58.23
N ALA A 10 7.62 -32.70 -57.46
CA ALA A 10 6.65 -31.71 -57.95
C ALA A 10 5.77 -31.12 -56.82
N SER A 11 5.61 -29.79 -56.85
CA SER A 11 4.45 -28.96 -56.46
C SER A 11 3.37 -29.50 -55.51
N THR A 12 3.13 -28.77 -54.40
CA THR A 12 1.78 -28.29 -54.01
C THR A 12 1.88 -27.35 -52.79
N ASP A 13 1.32 -26.15 -52.95
CA ASP A 13 1.00 -25.18 -51.88
C ASP A 13 -0.12 -25.77 -50.97
N PRO A 14 -0.13 -25.56 -49.63
CA PRO A 14 -0.84 -24.39 -49.09
C PRO A 14 -0.30 -23.80 -47.76
N ARG A 15 -0.46 -22.49 -47.62
CA ARG A 15 -0.77 -21.75 -46.36
C ARG A 15 0.34 -21.65 -45.30
N ALA A 16 1.22 -20.66 -45.49
CA ALA A 16 1.87 -19.96 -44.38
C ALA A 16 0.93 -18.85 -43.86
N ALA A 17 0.42 -19.01 -42.64
CA ALA A 17 -0.21 -17.91 -41.90
C ALA A 17 0.86 -17.19 -41.08
N SER A 18 1.40 -16.11 -41.62
CA SER A 18 2.16 -15.11 -40.89
C SER A 18 1.20 -14.23 -40.09
N VAL A 19 1.32 -14.23 -38.78
CA VAL A 19 0.61 -13.29 -37.90
C VAL A 19 1.41 -11.97 -37.91
N PRO A 20 0.83 -10.84 -38.36
CA PRO A 20 1.53 -9.57 -38.32
C PRO A 20 1.47 -8.98 -36.90
N ALA A 21 2.60 -8.40 -36.48
CA ALA A 21 2.72 -7.58 -35.29
C ALA A 21 1.72 -6.40 -35.36
N SER A 22 0.76 -6.36 -34.43
CA SER A 22 -0.18 -5.23 -34.32
C SER A 22 0.42 -4.11 -33.47
N ARG A 23 0.78 -3.07 -34.20
CA ARG A 23 1.10 -1.70 -33.83
C ARG A 23 0.09 -1.11 -32.82
N ALA A 24 0.61 -0.35 -31.86
CA ALA A 24 -0.14 0.44 -30.90
C ALA A 24 -1.29 1.23 -31.55
N ALA A 25 -2.49 1.08 -31.00
CA ALA A 25 -3.65 1.90 -31.30
C ALA A 25 -4.01 2.72 -30.07
N ASN A 26 -3.95 4.04 -30.24
CA ASN A 26 -4.28 5.06 -29.27
C ASN A 26 -5.64 4.82 -28.63
N ALA A 27 -5.67 4.87 -27.29
CA ALA A 27 -6.89 4.97 -26.51
C ALA A 27 -7.65 6.23 -26.93
N THR A 28 -8.90 6.02 -27.34
CA THR A 28 -9.89 7.04 -27.61
C THR A 28 -10.19 7.84 -26.34
N ASP A 29 -10.14 9.14 -26.51
CA ASP A 29 -10.61 10.24 -25.67
C ASP A 29 -11.83 9.87 -24.79
N SER A 30 -11.60 9.66 -23.49
CA SER A 30 -12.68 9.60 -22.51
C SER A 30 -13.06 11.04 -22.14
N ALA A 31 -14.26 11.45 -22.55
CA ALA A 31 -14.86 12.73 -22.19
C ALA A 31 -14.71 13.03 -20.68
N PRO A 32 -14.50 14.29 -20.27
CA PRO A 32 -14.30 14.64 -18.88
C PRO A 32 -15.56 14.29 -18.09
N ARG A 33 -15.47 13.26 -17.24
CA ARG A 33 -16.47 13.04 -16.18
C ARG A 33 -16.53 14.35 -15.39
N GLY A 34 -17.69 15.01 -15.36
CA GLY A 34 -17.89 16.22 -14.55
C GLY A 34 -17.33 15.98 -13.15
N GLY A 35 -16.49 16.90 -12.67
CA GLY A 35 -15.57 16.66 -11.56
C GLY A 35 -16.24 15.94 -10.39
N SER A 36 -15.86 14.68 -10.17
CA SER A 36 -16.31 13.88 -9.03
C SER A 36 -15.98 14.63 -7.74
N SER A 37 -16.97 14.91 -6.91
CA SER A 37 -16.73 15.39 -5.56
C SER A 37 -16.60 14.20 -4.61
N TYR A 38 -15.83 14.38 -3.54
CA TYR A 38 -15.50 13.33 -2.59
C TYR A 38 -15.77 13.82 -1.17
N VAL A 39 -16.22 12.91 -0.30
CA VAL A 39 -16.40 13.17 1.14
C VAL A 39 -15.56 12.19 1.93
N THR A 40 -14.88 12.68 2.97
CA THR A 40 -14.08 11.86 3.89
C THR A 40 -14.78 11.79 5.24
N SER A 41 -14.86 10.59 5.83
CA SER A 41 -15.45 10.40 7.15
C SER A 41 -14.89 9.15 7.84
N ILE A 42 -15.09 9.04 9.16
CA ILE A 42 -15.00 7.75 9.85
C ILE A 42 -16.35 7.05 9.67
N ALA A 43 -16.32 5.80 9.19
CA ALA A 43 -17.52 5.00 9.06
C ALA A 43 -18.18 4.81 10.43
N HIS A 44 -19.50 4.99 10.48
CA HIS A 44 -20.30 4.96 11.71
C HIS A 44 -21.53 4.05 11.57
N THR A 45 -21.60 3.29 10.47
CA THR A 45 -22.64 2.30 10.21
C THR A 45 -22.03 1.02 9.66
N ASP A 46 -22.65 -0.12 9.93
CA ASP A 46 -22.23 -1.41 9.39
C ASP A 46 -22.19 -1.40 7.86
N ALA A 47 -23.12 -0.70 7.21
CA ALA A 47 -23.16 -0.58 5.76
C ALA A 47 -21.88 0.07 5.19
N GLN A 48 -21.36 1.10 5.86
CA GLN A 48 -20.11 1.78 5.47
C GLN A 48 -18.88 0.90 5.75
N ILE A 49 -18.85 0.23 6.89
CA ILE A 49 -17.77 -0.72 7.23
C ILE A 49 -17.73 -1.85 6.20
N HIS A 50 -18.89 -2.44 5.88
CA HIS A 50 -19.00 -3.47 4.85
C HIS A 50 -18.59 -2.94 3.46
N ALA A 51 -18.87 -1.68 3.13
CA ALA A 51 -18.43 -1.09 1.86
C ALA A 51 -16.90 -0.94 1.81
N ALA A 52 -16.26 -0.49 2.90
CA ALA A 52 -14.81 -0.46 3.00
C ALA A 52 -14.19 -1.86 2.89
N GLN A 53 -14.78 -2.86 3.56
CA GLN A 53 -14.36 -4.27 3.50
C GLN A 53 -14.45 -4.85 2.08
N ARG A 54 -15.52 -4.52 1.33
CA ARG A 54 -15.66 -4.92 -0.08
C ARG A 54 -14.63 -4.23 -0.98
N LEU A 55 -14.38 -2.93 -0.78
CA LEU A 55 -13.32 -2.22 -1.50
C LEU A 55 -11.94 -2.88 -1.27
N ARG A 56 -11.63 -3.22 -0.02
CA ARG A 56 -10.41 -3.94 0.33
C ARG A 56 -10.32 -5.30 -0.37
N TYR A 57 -11.41 -6.07 -0.39
CA TYR A 57 -11.45 -7.35 -1.11
C TYR A 57 -11.19 -7.18 -2.62
N GLN A 58 -11.80 -6.17 -3.25
CA GLN A 58 -11.58 -5.87 -4.66
C GLN A 58 -10.11 -5.54 -4.94
N VAL A 59 -9.47 -4.71 -4.11
CA VAL A 59 -8.08 -4.28 -4.35
C VAL A 59 -7.07 -5.35 -3.94
N PHE A 60 -7.22 -5.96 -2.76
CA PHE A 60 -6.25 -6.91 -2.23
C PHE A 60 -6.47 -8.33 -2.79
N GLY A 61 -7.71 -8.82 -2.78
CA GLY A 61 -8.04 -10.16 -3.25
C GLY A 61 -8.07 -10.26 -4.77
N LEU A 62 -8.85 -9.40 -5.43
CA LEU A 62 -9.08 -9.53 -6.88
C LEU A 62 -7.97 -8.92 -7.73
N GLU A 63 -7.54 -7.69 -7.44
CA GLU A 63 -6.51 -7.00 -8.23
C GLU A 63 -5.10 -7.49 -7.88
N LYS A 64 -4.76 -7.56 -6.58
CA LYS A 64 -3.42 -7.96 -6.13
C LYS A 64 -3.25 -9.48 -5.99
N GLY A 65 -4.34 -10.25 -6.02
CA GLY A 65 -4.28 -11.72 -5.95
C GLY A 65 -3.90 -12.27 -4.56
N ALA A 66 -4.04 -11.47 -3.51
CA ALA A 66 -3.72 -11.89 -2.15
C ALA A 66 -4.66 -12.98 -1.67
N ARG A 67 -4.13 -13.90 -0.85
CA ARG A 67 -4.95 -14.93 -0.19
C ARG A 67 -5.61 -14.31 1.04
N LEU A 68 -6.88 -13.94 0.88
CA LEU A 68 -7.71 -13.42 1.96
C LEU A 68 -8.56 -14.55 2.57
N GLU A 69 -8.93 -14.39 3.84
CA GLU A 69 -9.91 -15.27 4.47
C GLU A 69 -11.25 -15.19 3.70
N PRO A 70 -11.82 -16.34 3.32
CA PRO A 70 -13.00 -16.36 2.49
C PRO A 70 -14.22 -15.87 3.28
N THR A 71 -14.91 -14.89 2.72
CA THR A 71 -16.23 -14.43 3.21
C THR A 71 -17.28 -14.66 2.14
N ALA A 72 -18.50 -15.03 2.56
CA ALA A 72 -19.59 -15.37 1.64
C ALA A 72 -20.01 -14.21 0.72
N ASP A 73 -19.72 -12.97 1.12
CA ASP A 73 -20.13 -11.75 0.44
C ASP A 73 -18.98 -10.89 -0.10
N GLY A 74 -17.78 -11.47 -0.24
CA GLY A 74 -16.65 -10.82 -0.94
C GLY A 74 -16.08 -9.61 -0.18
N ARG A 75 -15.82 -9.81 1.12
CA ARG A 75 -15.26 -8.84 2.05
C ARG A 75 -13.90 -9.29 2.58
N ASP A 76 -12.97 -8.35 2.72
CA ASP A 76 -11.73 -8.51 3.47
C ASP A 76 -12.01 -8.23 4.96
N VAL A 77 -12.10 -9.28 5.77
CA VAL A 77 -12.38 -9.20 7.21
C VAL A 77 -11.37 -10.04 7.98
N ASP A 78 -10.74 -9.45 8.99
CA ASP A 78 -9.87 -10.16 9.93
C ASP A 78 -10.24 -9.87 11.40
N ALA A 79 -9.53 -10.52 12.33
CA ALA A 79 -9.80 -10.40 13.76
C ALA A 79 -9.57 -8.99 14.34
N PHE A 80 -8.86 -8.11 13.62
CA PHE A 80 -8.59 -6.75 14.07
C PHE A 80 -9.72 -5.78 13.72
N ASP A 81 -10.55 -6.10 12.71
CA ASP A 81 -11.61 -5.20 12.24
C ASP A 81 -12.62 -4.81 13.34
N ALA A 82 -12.81 -5.64 14.36
CA ALA A 82 -13.73 -5.34 15.47
C ALA A 82 -13.28 -4.15 16.35
N ASP A 83 -11.96 -3.90 16.44
CA ASP A 83 -11.39 -2.85 17.29
C ASP A 83 -11.01 -1.58 16.50
N MET A 84 -11.10 -1.63 15.17
CA MET A 84 -10.59 -0.61 14.25
C MET A 84 -11.65 0.41 13.85
N ASP A 85 -11.26 1.67 13.80
CA ASP A 85 -12.00 2.68 13.04
C ASP A 85 -11.70 2.54 11.55
N HIS A 86 -12.71 2.79 10.71
CA HIS A 86 -12.58 2.79 9.26
C HIS A 86 -12.68 4.21 8.71
N LEU A 87 -11.55 4.78 8.32
CA LEU A 87 -11.54 6.01 7.54
C LEU A 87 -11.95 5.65 6.10
N ILE A 88 -12.95 6.36 5.58
CA ILE A 88 -13.49 6.14 4.24
C ILE A 88 -13.51 7.44 3.44
N VAL A 89 -13.28 7.31 2.13
CA VAL A 89 -13.57 8.34 1.13
C VAL A 89 -14.67 7.82 0.24
N THR A 90 -15.75 8.59 0.14
CA THR A 90 -16.93 8.29 -0.66
C THR A 90 -17.02 9.24 -1.84
N GLU A 91 -17.20 8.72 -3.04
CA GLU A 91 -17.55 9.54 -4.20
C GLU A 91 -19.01 10.00 -4.08
N THR A 92 -19.26 11.31 -4.13
CA THR A 92 -20.60 11.86 -3.88
C THR A 92 -21.61 11.51 -4.96
N THR A 93 -21.16 11.29 -6.19
CA THR A 93 -22.03 11.04 -7.34
C THR A 93 -22.62 9.63 -7.29
N SER A 94 -21.79 8.62 -6.97
CA SER A 94 -22.19 7.22 -6.91
C SER A 94 -22.62 6.79 -5.50
N GLY A 95 -22.12 7.46 -4.45
CA GLY A 95 -22.26 7.02 -3.07
C GLY A 95 -21.31 5.86 -2.70
N GLU A 96 -20.40 5.47 -3.61
CA GLU A 96 -19.48 4.35 -3.40
C GLU A 96 -18.30 4.76 -2.52
N VAL A 97 -17.86 3.86 -1.65
CA VAL A 97 -16.59 3.99 -0.93
C VAL A 97 -15.46 3.64 -1.90
N VAL A 98 -14.61 4.62 -2.19
CA VAL A 98 -13.55 4.55 -3.21
C VAL A 98 -12.14 4.62 -2.64
N GLY A 99 -12.01 4.88 -1.33
CA GLY A 99 -10.74 4.81 -0.61
C GLY A 99 -10.95 4.50 0.85
N THR A 100 -10.01 3.79 1.49
CA THR A 100 -10.12 3.46 2.92
C THR A 100 -8.78 3.22 3.63
N TYR A 101 -8.76 3.50 4.93
CA TYR A 101 -7.77 3.08 5.92
C TYR A 101 -8.47 2.42 7.11
N ARG A 102 -7.80 1.44 7.74
CA ARG A 102 -8.09 1.03 9.11
C ARG A 102 -7.20 1.77 10.09
N LEU A 103 -7.75 2.15 11.24
CA LEU A 103 -7.08 2.90 12.29
C LEU A 103 -7.35 2.25 13.65
N LEU A 104 -6.30 1.85 14.35
CA LEU A 104 -6.37 1.36 15.72
C LEU A 104 -5.76 2.40 16.66
N PRO A 105 -6.59 3.18 17.39
CA PRO A 105 -6.10 4.00 18.47
C PRO A 105 -5.67 3.13 19.66
N PRO A 106 -4.73 3.63 20.50
CA PRO A 106 -4.23 2.89 21.64
C PRO A 106 -5.34 2.58 22.65
N GLY A 107 -5.23 1.44 23.33
CA GLY A 107 -6.16 1.03 24.39
C GLY A 107 -7.42 0.31 23.92
N ARG A 108 -7.68 0.20 22.61
CA ARG A 108 -8.80 -0.60 22.07
C ARG A 108 -8.50 -2.09 21.97
N SER A 109 -7.26 -2.44 21.61
CA SER A 109 -6.81 -3.82 21.52
C SER A 109 -5.52 -4.04 22.28
N ALA A 110 -5.36 -5.25 22.81
CA ALA A 110 -4.11 -5.66 23.46
C ALA A 110 -2.99 -5.95 22.45
N ARG A 111 -3.35 -6.17 21.18
CA ARG A 111 -2.42 -6.53 20.10
C ARG A 111 -2.57 -5.57 18.94
N LEU A 112 -1.45 -5.32 18.27
CA LEU A 112 -1.37 -4.56 17.02
C LEU A 112 -1.32 -5.53 15.84
N TYR A 113 -1.83 -5.12 14.67
CA TYR A 113 -1.66 -5.91 13.44
C TYR A 113 -0.18 -6.06 13.11
N SER A 114 0.61 -4.99 13.20
CA SER A 114 2.04 -5.00 12.91
C SER A 114 2.83 -5.97 13.82
N GLU A 115 2.26 -6.45 14.93
CA GLU A 115 2.89 -7.51 15.75
C GLU A 115 2.81 -8.91 15.13
N THR A 116 2.05 -9.10 14.05
CA THR A 116 2.12 -10.34 13.24
C THR A 116 3.31 -10.34 12.30
N GLU A 117 3.94 -9.18 12.08
CA GLU A 117 5.05 -8.99 11.15
C GLU A 117 6.35 -8.56 11.86
N PHE A 118 6.25 -7.86 12.99
CA PHE A 118 7.39 -7.26 13.69
C PHE A 118 7.36 -7.51 15.19
N ASP A 119 8.53 -7.63 15.81
CA ASP A 119 8.68 -7.55 17.26
C ASP A 119 8.64 -6.09 17.73
N LEU A 120 7.47 -5.69 18.25
CA LEU A 120 7.21 -4.34 18.77
C LEU A 120 7.35 -4.23 20.29
N ARG A 121 7.84 -5.27 20.97
CA ARG A 121 7.97 -5.28 22.45
C ARG A 121 9.00 -4.27 22.96
N GLY A 122 9.98 -3.93 22.12
CA GLY A 122 11.03 -2.97 22.44
C GLY A 122 10.60 -1.50 22.35
N LEU A 123 9.41 -1.20 21.81
CA LEU A 123 8.94 0.17 21.70
C LEU A 123 8.67 0.78 23.09
N PRO A 124 9.09 2.04 23.35
CA PRO A 124 8.80 2.72 24.60
C PRO A 124 7.29 2.75 24.91
N THR A 125 6.94 2.63 26.18
CA THR A 125 5.54 2.57 26.63
C THR A 125 4.78 3.86 26.29
N ASP A 126 5.42 5.02 26.43
CA ASP A 126 4.86 6.32 26.06
C ASP A 126 4.57 6.41 24.56
N VAL A 127 5.47 5.90 23.71
CA VAL A 127 5.25 5.78 22.26
C VAL A 127 4.04 4.89 21.99
N ARG A 128 4.02 3.66 22.50
CA ARG A 128 2.91 2.72 22.28
C ARG A 128 1.56 3.27 22.75
N SER A 129 1.54 3.93 23.91
CA SER A 129 0.31 4.49 24.50
C SER A 129 -0.24 5.72 23.75
N SER A 130 0.55 6.30 22.85
CA SER A 130 0.22 7.50 22.07
C SER A 130 0.29 7.27 20.56
N MET A 131 0.29 6.00 20.12
CA MET A 131 0.43 5.59 18.73
C MET A 131 -0.89 5.06 18.16
N VAL A 132 -1.30 5.62 17.03
CA VAL A 132 -2.35 5.06 16.18
C VAL A 132 -1.70 4.15 15.14
N GLU A 133 -2.09 2.89 15.11
CA GLU A 133 -1.71 1.99 14.01
C GLU A 133 -2.66 2.21 12.82
N ALA A 134 -2.09 2.38 11.63
CA ALA A 134 -2.83 2.47 10.39
C ALA A 134 -2.46 1.34 9.43
N GLY A 135 -3.45 0.81 8.72
CA GLY A 135 -3.24 -0.29 7.79
C GLY A 135 -4.35 -0.45 6.76
N ARG A 136 -4.20 -1.47 5.91
CA ARG A 136 -5.15 -1.83 4.83
C ARG A 136 -5.57 -0.65 3.94
N ALA A 137 -4.61 0.23 3.65
CA ALA A 137 -4.81 1.39 2.80
C ALA A 137 -5.06 0.96 1.36
N CYS A 138 -6.20 1.33 0.77
CA CYS A 138 -6.44 1.09 -0.65
C CYS A 138 -7.31 2.18 -1.28
N VAL A 139 -7.18 2.31 -2.60
CA VAL A 139 -7.96 3.21 -3.45
C VAL A 139 -8.47 2.42 -4.64
N HIS A 140 -9.76 2.57 -4.93
CA HIS A 140 -10.41 1.96 -6.09
C HIS A 140 -9.65 2.32 -7.38
N PRO A 141 -9.38 1.38 -8.30
CA PRO A 141 -8.58 1.62 -9.51
C PRO A 141 -8.98 2.86 -10.29
N ASP A 142 -10.29 3.05 -10.48
CA ASP A 142 -10.85 4.15 -11.27
C ASP A 142 -10.72 5.53 -10.59
N HIS A 143 -10.31 5.58 -9.32
CA HIS A 143 -10.18 6.81 -8.53
C HIS A 143 -8.74 7.14 -8.12
N ARG A 144 -7.74 6.50 -8.73
CA ARG A 144 -6.30 6.72 -8.47
C ARG A 144 -5.75 8.00 -9.14
N SER A 145 -6.52 9.08 -9.11
CA SER A 145 -6.15 10.39 -9.66
C SER A 145 -5.26 11.24 -8.75
N GLY A 146 -5.00 10.77 -7.52
CA GLY A 146 -4.30 11.52 -6.48
C GLY A 146 -5.24 12.25 -5.51
N ALA A 147 -6.46 12.59 -5.94
CA ALA A 147 -7.44 13.30 -5.09
C ALA A 147 -7.86 12.46 -3.88
N VAL A 148 -8.23 11.20 -4.10
CA VAL A 148 -8.68 10.29 -3.02
C VAL A 148 -7.59 10.04 -2.00
N ILE A 149 -6.35 9.76 -2.45
CA ILE A 149 -5.25 9.54 -1.52
C ILE A 149 -4.94 10.81 -0.71
N ASN A 150 -4.96 12.01 -1.30
CA ASN A 150 -4.76 13.25 -0.55
C ASN A 150 -5.83 13.46 0.52
N LEU A 151 -7.09 13.14 0.21
CA LEU A 151 -8.20 13.19 1.18
C LEU A 151 -8.04 12.17 2.30
N MET A 152 -7.64 10.94 1.99
CA MET A 152 -7.33 9.92 2.99
C MET A 152 -6.20 10.39 3.92
N TRP A 153 -5.15 11.00 3.39
CA TRP A 153 -4.04 11.52 4.18
C TRP A 153 -4.45 12.71 5.06
N ALA A 154 -5.28 13.63 4.56
CA ALA A 154 -5.84 14.71 5.36
C ALA A 154 -6.75 14.17 6.48
N GLY A 155 -7.60 13.18 6.18
CA GLY A 155 -8.44 12.49 7.15
C GLY A 155 -7.61 11.78 8.23
N LEU A 156 -6.56 11.09 7.84
CA LEU A 156 -5.62 10.40 8.73
C LEU A 156 -4.92 11.37 9.68
N ALA A 157 -4.35 12.45 9.14
CA ALA A 157 -3.69 13.48 9.94
C ALA A 157 -4.68 14.15 10.91
N ARG A 158 -5.89 14.50 10.44
CA ARG A 158 -6.94 15.06 11.29
C ARG A 158 -7.35 14.09 12.40
N TYR A 159 -7.48 12.80 12.10
CA TYR A 159 -7.82 11.79 13.10
C TYR A 159 -6.77 11.75 14.21
N VAL A 160 -5.48 11.61 13.87
CA VAL A 160 -4.39 11.54 14.85
C VAL A 160 -4.31 12.83 15.68
N LEU A 161 -4.41 13.99 15.05
CA LEU A 161 -4.32 15.29 15.74
C LEU A 161 -5.51 15.56 16.66
N LEU A 162 -6.75 15.28 16.21
CA LEU A 162 -7.95 15.53 17.02
C LEU A 162 -8.17 14.50 18.13
N SER A 163 -7.63 13.29 17.98
CA SER A 163 -7.64 12.28 19.04
C SER A 163 -6.57 12.50 20.11
N GLY A 164 -5.67 13.48 19.91
CA GLY A 164 -4.60 13.80 20.85
C GLY A 164 -3.45 12.77 20.83
N HIS A 165 -3.38 11.93 19.81
CA HIS A 165 -2.29 10.99 19.64
C HIS A 165 -1.11 11.64 18.91
N ARG A 166 0.09 11.17 19.22
CA ARG A 166 1.34 11.74 18.70
C ARG A 166 1.89 10.96 17.53
N TYR A 167 1.84 9.65 17.60
CA TYR A 167 2.47 8.78 16.61
C TYR A 167 1.43 8.17 15.68
N LEU A 168 1.81 8.08 14.41
CA LEU A 168 1.15 7.27 13.41
C LEU A 168 2.14 6.20 12.97
N ALA A 169 1.78 4.92 13.04
CA ALA A 169 2.64 3.84 12.60
C ALA A 169 1.87 2.79 11.81
N GLY A 170 2.59 1.93 11.10
CA GLY A 170 2.01 0.81 10.38
C GLY A 170 2.99 0.20 9.39
N CYS A 171 2.51 -0.77 8.62
CA CYS A 171 3.31 -1.44 7.61
C CYS A 171 3.12 -0.80 6.24
N ALA A 172 4.23 -0.46 5.59
CA ALA A 172 4.25 0.07 4.23
C ALA A 172 4.94 -0.92 3.29
N SER A 173 4.17 -1.46 2.36
CA SER A 173 4.58 -2.55 1.48
C SER A 173 5.31 -2.06 0.23
N VAL A 174 6.37 -2.77 -0.13
CA VAL A 174 7.14 -2.60 -1.38
C VAL A 174 7.11 -3.89 -2.18
N PRO A 175 6.48 -3.92 -3.37
CA PRO A 175 6.42 -5.13 -4.18
C PRO A 175 7.78 -5.67 -4.58
N LEU A 176 7.92 -7.00 -4.54
CA LEU A 176 9.14 -7.72 -4.93
C LEU A 176 9.12 -8.20 -6.38
N ALA A 177 8.10 -7.82 -7.16
CA ALA A 177 7.91 -8.24 -8.54
C ALA A 177 9.08 -7.84 -9.48
N ASP A 178 9.89 -6.84 -9.11
CA ASP A 178 11.09 -6.42 -9.84
C ASP A 178 12.37 -7.20 -9.43
N GLY A 179 12.20 -8.32 -8.73
CA GLY A 179 13.30 -9.10 -8.15
C GLY A 179 13.86 -8.48 -6.86
N GLY A 180 13.14 -7.54 -6.25
CA GLY A 180 13.48 -6.91 -4.97
C GLY A 180 14.30 -5.63 -5.08
N GLN A 181 14.47 -5.07 -6.28
CA GLN A 181 15.29 -3.87 -6.47
C GLN A 181 14.67 -2.66 -5.77
N ALA A 182 13.35 -2.46 -5.86
CA ALA A 182 12.65 -1.40 -5.15
C ALA A 182 12.77 -1.54 -3.62
N ALA A 183 12.68 -2.76 -3.09
CA ALA A 183 12.84 -3.02 -1.66
C ALA A 183 14.29 -2.76 -1.18
N ALA A 184 15.30 -3.15 -1.96
CA ALA A 184 16.69 -2.85 -1.66
C ALA A 184 16.97 -1.33 -1.67
N ASN A 185 16.43 -0.61 -2.66
CA ASN A 185 16.52 0.85 -2.74
C ASN A 185 15.82 1.53 -1.55
N ALA A 186 14.63 1.05 -1.18
CA ALA A 186 13.88 1.54 -0.04
C ALA A 186 14.66 1.33 1.26
N TRP A 187 15.27 0.16 1.44
CA TRP A 187 16.06 -0.15 2.62
C TRP A 187 17.32 0.70 2.73
N LEU A 188 18.04 0.91 1.62
CA LEU A 188 19.19 1.82 1.61
C LEU A 188 18.78 3.26 1.98
N LEU A 189 17.67 3.75 1.43
CA LEU A 189 17.14 5.07 1.78
C LEU A 189 16.69 5.14 3.25
N GLY A 190 16.08 4.06 3.76
CA GLY A 190 15.66 3.89 5.14
C GLY A 190 16.81 3.93 6.12
N THR A 191 17.93 3.29 5.81
CA THR A 191 19.12 3.26 6.69
C THR A 191 19.98 4.51 6.61
N THR A 192 19.94 5.24 5.49
CA THR A 192 20.81 6.41 5.27
C THR A 192 20.13 7.75 5.57
N LYS A 193 18.83 7.89 5.30
CA LYS A 193 18.12 9.18 5.38
C LYS A 193 16.92 9.17 6.31
N HIS A 194 16.21 8.04 6.42
CA HIS A 194 14.97 7.95 7.20
C HIS A 194 15.08 6.95 8.36
N ALA A 195 16.28 6.73 8.88
CA ALA A 195 16.49 5.74 9.92
C ALA A 195 15.84 6.21 11.21
N ALA A 196 15.08 5.34 11.86
CA ALA A 196 14.54 5.63 13.16
C ALA A 196 15.67 5.76 14.22
N PRO A 197 15.46 6.61 15.26
CA PRO A 197 16.25 6.58 16.49
C PRO A 197 16.37 5.16 17.04
N PRO A 198 17.51 4.78 17.68
CA PRO A 198 17.74 3.43 18.18
C PRO A 198 16.59 2.83 19.01
N GLU A 199 15.96 3.63 19.85
CA GLU A 199 14.86 3.28 20.74
C GLU A 199 13.54 2.99 20.02
N LEU A 200 13.39 3.43 18.77
CA LEU A 200 12.21 3.18 17.94
C LEU A 200 12.43 2.07 16.92
N ARG A 201 13.58 1.38 16.99
CA ARG A 201 13.90 0.33 16.04
C ARG A 201 13.22 -0.98 16.40
N VAL A 202 12.75 -1.68 15.38
CA VAL A 202 12.03 -2.96 15.49
C VAL A 202 12.70 -4.00 14.61
N GLN A 203 12.41 -5.27 14.85
CA GLN A 203 12.89 -6.38 14.03
C GLN A 203 11.71 -7.09 13.36
N PRO A 204 11.84 -7.48 12.08
CA PRO A 204 10.85 -8.35 11.45
C PRO A 204 10.88 -9.75 12.05
N LEU A 205 9.75 -10.45 12.01
CA LEU A 205 9.63 -11.85 12.44
C LEU A 205 10.17 -12.83 11.37
N ASP A 206 10.01 -12.50 10.09
CA ASP A 206 10.59 -13.16 8.91
C ASP A 206 11.32 -12.10 8.05
N PRO A 207 12.61 -11.82 8.29
CA PRO A 207 13.33 -10.79 7.55
C PRO A 207 13.42 -11.10 6.05
N TRP A 208 13.10 -10.12 5.21
CA TRP A 208 13.35 -10.24 3.78
C TRP A 208 14.84 -10.13 3.47
N ILE A 209 15.37 -11.14 2.77
CA ILE A 209 16.75 -11.20 2.31
C ILE A 209 16.74 -11.39 0.78
N PRO A 210 17.44 -10.52 0.02
CA PRO A 210 17.56 -10.70 -1.43
C PRO A 210 18.16 -12.08 -1.78
N GLY A 211 17.53 -12.80 -2.71
CA GLY A 211 18.06 -14.08 -3.20
C GLY A 211 19.33 -13.96 -4.05
N ARG A 212 19.74 -12.73 -4.39
CA ARG A 212 20.96 -12.39 -5.13
C ARG A 212 21.50 -11.04 -4.65
N PRO A 213 22.79 -10.73 -4.87
CA PRO A 213 23.31 -9.38 -4.68
C PRO A 213 22.51 -8.36 -5.50
N LEU A 214 22.13 -7.27 -4.87
CA LEU A 214 21.45 -6.13 -5.48
C LEU A 214 22.28 -4.87 -5.25
N GLU A 215 22.49 -4.08 -6.30
CA GLU A 215 23.10 -2.76 -6.19
C GLU A 215 21.99 -1.75 -5.88
N ALA A 216 21.87 -1.36 -4.62
CA ALA A 216 20.84 -0.44 -4.17
C ALA A 216 21.25 1.02 -4.45
N GLU A 217 20.27 1.82 -4.86
CA GLU A 217 20.40 3.26 -5.03
C GLU A 217 19.41 3.99 -4.11
N ALA A 218 19.93 4.93 -3.32
CA ALA A 218 19.10 5.73 -2.42
C ALA A 218 18.29 6.74 -3.24
N GLY A 219 17.02 6.41 -3.52
CA GLY A 219 16.16 7.26 -4.34
C GLY A 219 14.68 7.07 -4.06
N TYR A 220 13.89 8.12 -4.29
CA TYR A 220 12.43 8.08 -4.14
C TYR A 220 11.71 7.60 -5.41
N GLY A 221 12.44 7.38 -6.51
CA GLY A 221 11.86 7.07 -7.83
C GLY A 221 11.13 5.73 -7.84
N THR A 222 11.76 4.72 -7.26
CA THR A 222 11.31 3.32 -7.22
C THR A 222 10.37 3.01 -6.06
N LEU A 223 10.16 3.95 -5.14
CA LEU A 223 9.28 3.75 -3.99
C LEU A 223 7.81 3.72 -4.41
N PRO A 224 7.00 2.81 -3.84
CA PRO A 224 5.56 2.88 -3.92
C PRO A 224 5.05 4.27 -3.49
N PRO A 225 3.98 4.79 -4.12
CA PRO A 225 3.46 6.13 -3.81
C PRO A 225 3.20 6.37 -2.33
N LEU A 226 2.67 5.36 -1.64
CA LEU A 226 2.31 5.47 -0.23
C LEU A 226 3.54 5.60 0.68
N LEU A 227 4.51 4.69 0.57
CA LEU A 227 5.77 4.76 1.31
C LEU A 227 6.50 6.07 1.03
N ARG A 228 6.58 6.47 -0.25
CA ARG A 228 7.16 7.77 -0.64
C ARG A 228 6.45 8.95 0.02
N GLY A 229 5.13 8.89 0.19
CA GLY A 229 4.36 9.86 0.95
C GLY A 229 4.83 9.95 2.39
N TYR A 230 4.94 8.81 3.08
CA TYR A 230 5.33 8.76 4.51
C TYR A 230 6.71 9.36 4.73
N LEU A 231 7.67 8.97 3.91
CA LEU A 231 9.04 9.49 4.01
C LEU A 231 9.16 10.98 3.66
N ARG A 232 8.26 11.53 2.82
CA ARG A 232 8.25 12.97 2.50
C ARG A 232 7.72 13.83 3.64
N VAL A 233 6.78 13.30 4.43
CA VAL A 233 6.24 14.01 5.60
C VAL A 233 7.12 13.87 6.84
N GLY A 234 8.16 13.02 6.78
CA GLY A 234 9.17 12.88 7.83
C GLY A 234 9.06 11.58 8.64
N ALA A 235 8.33 10.57 8.15
CA ALA A 235 8.29 9.27 8.80
C ALA A 235 9.65 8.56 8.74
N TRP A 236 9.93 7.77 9.76
CA TRP A 236 11.06 6.85 9.80
C TRP A 236 10.71 5.48 9.26
N MET A 237 11.74 4.79 8.76
CA MET A 237 11.76 3.33 8.70
C MET A 237 12.41 2.80 9.98
N CYS A 238 11.67 1.96 10.69
CA CYS A 238 12.05 1.51 12.02
C CYS A 238 12.91 0.24 12.02
N GLY A 239 13.14 -0.40 10.89
CA GLY A 239 13.96 -1.61 10.87
C GLY A 239 14.04 -2.26 9.51
N PRO A 240 14.73 -3.41 9.42
CA PRO A 240 14.75 -4.23 8.21
C PRO A 240 13.34 -4.64 7.80
N PRO A 241 13.08 -4.87 6.51
CA PRO A 241 11.76 -5.27 6.05
C PRO A 241 11.40 -6.71 6.42
N GLN A 242 10.12 -6.93 6.68
CA GLN A 242 9.45 -8.23 6.76
C GLN A 242 9.23 -8.79 5.35
N HIS A 243 9.36 -10.10 5.17
CA HIS A 243 9.00 -10.79 3.95
C HIS A 243 7.52 -11.19 3.98
N GLU A 244 6.67 -10.41 3.29
CA GLU A 244 5.24 -10.69 3.19
C GLU A 244 4.96 -11.55 1.96
N ARG A 245 4.81 -12.85 2.20
CA ARG A 245 4.77 -13.88 1.14
C ARG A 245 3.41 -13.98 0.46
N ASP A 246 2.33 -13.66 1.16
CA ASP A 246 0.99 -13.76 0.61
C ASP A 246 0.71 -12.65 -0.41
N PHE A 247 1.39 -11.51 -0.27
CA PHE A 247 1.34 -10.39 -1.21
C PHE A 247 2.56 -10.32 -2.16
N GLY A 248 3.65 -11.02 -1.84
CA GLY A 248 4.90 -10.91 -2.59
C GLY A 248 5.57 -9.54 -2.40
N ASP A 249 5.47 -9.01 -1.18
CA ASP A 249 5.92 -7.67 -0.81
C ASP A 249 7.04 -7.77 0.27
N ALA A 250 7.85 -6.72 0.36
CA ALA A 250 8.68 -6.42 1.51
C ALA A 250 8.00 -5.31 2.32
N ASP A 251 7.59 -5.64 3.54
CA ASP A 251 6.88 -4.71 4.41
C ASP A 251 7.86 -4.00 5.31
N PHE A 252 7.74 -2.67 5.41
CA PHE A 252 8.53 -1.85 6.31
C PHE A 252 7.64 -1.30 7.41
N PHE A 253 8.02 -1.52 8.67
CA PHE A 253 7.40 -0.80 9.78
C PHE A 253 7.84 0.67 9.71
N VAL A 254 6.88 1.56 9.49
CA VAL A 254 7.09 3.00 9.37
C VAL A 254 6.41 3.73 10.51
N MET A 255 7.03 4.80 10.99
CA MET A 255 6.50 5.61 12.09
C MET A 255 6.69 7.10 11.81
N LEU A 256 5.61 7.87 11.95
CA LEU A 256 5.61 9.32 11.90
C LEU A 256 5.37 9.87 13.32
N ASP A 257 6.29 10.70 13.78
CA ASP A 257 6.05 11.59 14.91
C ASP A 257 5.40 12.88 14.40
N THR A 258 4.13 13.11 14.75
CA THR A 258 3.38 14.29 14.28
C THR A 258 3.95 15.61 14.78
N GLU A 259 4.71 15.62 15.89
CA GLU A 259 5.39 16.81 16.38
C GLU A 259 6.62 17.18 15.55
N ARG A 260 7.19 16.21 14.82
CA ARG A 260 8.34 16.41 13.92
C ARG A 260 7.92 16.55 12.46
N MET A 261 6.63 16.41 12.19
CA MET A 261 6.08 16.59 10.85
C MET A 261 6.36 18.00 10.36
N ASN A 262 6.81 18.12 9.12
CA ASN A 262 7.14 19.41 8.52
C ASN A 262 5.92 20.36 8.54
N ASP A 263 6.13 21.59 9.01
CA ASP A 263 5.10 22.63 9.20
C ASP A 263 4.24 22.90 7.96
N ARG A 264 4.80 22.74 6.76
CA ARG A 264 4.06 22.84 5.50
C ARG A 264 2.97 21.78 5.44
N TYR A 265 3.30 20.54 5.78
CA TYR A 265 2.37 19.42 5.76
C TYR A 265 1.40 19.49 6.94
N ARG A 266 1.87 19.90 8.12
CA ARG A 266 1.00 20.13 9.28
C ARG A 266 -0.12 21.14 8.94
N ARG A 267 0.22 22.28 8.34
CA ARG A 267 -0.76 23.29 7.88
C ARG A 267 -1.65 22.79 6.75
N TYR A 268 -1.08 22.09 5.76
CA TYR A 268 -1.85 21.51 4.66
C TYR A 268 -2.91 20.54 5.16
N PHE A 269 -2.57 19.65 6.09
CA PHE A 269 -3.50 18.66 6.64
C PHE A 269 -4.51 19.25 7.63
N LEU A 270 -4.15 20.31 8.36
CA LEU A 270 -5.05 21.01 9.27
C LEU A 270 -6.02 21.98 8.57
N GLY A 271 -5.83 22.23 7.27
CA GLY A 271 -6.65 23.20 6.52
C GLY A 271 -6.29 24.66 6.84
N ASP A 272 -5.13 24.90 7.48
CA ASP A 272 -4.59 26.24 7.76
C ASP A 272 -3.94 26.88 6.51
N GLY A 273 -3.89 26.15 5.40
CA GLY A 273 -3.45 26.64 4.10
C GLY A 273 -4.60 27.27 3.31
N LYS A 274 -4.79 28.57 3.49
CA LYS A 274 -5.33 29.45 2.43
C LYS A 274 -4.17 30.13 1.72
#